data_AF-A0A7G8VZ07-F1
#
_entry.id   AF-A0A7G8VZ07-F1
#
_cell.length_a   1.000
_cell.length_b   1.000
_cell.length_c   1.000
_cell.angle_alpha   90.00
_cell.angle_beta   90.00
_cell.angle_gamma   90.00
#
_symmetry.space_group_name_H-M   'P 1'
#
loop_
_entity.id
_entity.type
_entity.pdbx_description
1 polymer ?
#
loop_
_entity_poly.entity_id
_entity_poly.type
_entity_poly.pdbx_seq_one_letter_code
_entity_poly.pdbx_strand_id
1 'polypeptide(L)'
;MSQVINLKVGDTGSYAELATRVNSEGLVLLHIPGISALLTRAESLKGSALTGIEKNRITDSAPVVATPKSVAEATIRQRGYE
;
A
#
# COMPACT_ATOMS: atom_id res chain seq x y z
N MET A 1 -13.35 -13.02 21.38
CA MET A 1 -13.62 -13.50 20.01
C MET A 1 -13.19 -12.40 19.06
N SER A 2 -12.04 -12.55 18.39
CA SER A 2 -11.63 -11.59 17.37
C SER A 2 -12.52 -11.78 16.15
N GLN A 3 -13.30 -10.76 15.77
CA GLN A 3 -14.09 -10.83 14.55
C GLN A 3 -13.13 -10.95 13.36
N VAL A 4 -13.38 -11.94 12.51
CA VAL A 4 -12.69 -12.05 11.23
C VAL A 4 -13.22 -10.93 10.34
N ILE A 5 -12.38 -9.93 10.07
CA ILE A 5 -12.75 -8.82 9.19
C ILE A 5 -12.33 -9.20 7.77
N ASN A 6 -13.29 -9.30 6.87
CA ASN A 6 -13.04 -9.45 5.44
C ASN A 6 -12.67 -8.10 4.83
N LEU A 7 -11.65 -8.12 3.97
CA LEU A 7 -11.27 -6.99 3.14
C LEU A 7 -12.35 -6.72 2.09
N LYS A 8 -12.73 -5.46 1.92
CA LYS A 8 -13.73 -5.03 0.94
C LYS A 8 -13.16 -4.04 -0.06
N VAL A 9 -13.73 -3.99 -1.26
CA VAL A 9 -13.38 -2.98 -2.27
C VAL A 9 -13.60 -1.58 -1.68
N GLY A 10 -12.60 -0.71 -1.82
CA GLY A 10 -12.62 0.65 -1.30
C GLY A 10 -12.23 0.78 0.17
N ASP A 11 -11.92 -0.31 0.88
CA ASP A 11 -11.33 -0.23 2.21
C ASP A 11 -10.00 0.57 2.14
N THR A 12 -9.84 1.53 3.04
CA THR A 12 -8.65 2.38 3.16
C THR A 12 -8.07 2.32 4.56
N GLY A 13 -6.76 2.54 4.67
CA GLY A 13 -6.01 2.38 5.92
C GLY A 13 -4.53 2.15 5.64
N SER A 14 -3.77 1.74 6.67
CA SER A 14 -2.36 1.38 6.49
C SER A 14 -2.22 0.00 5.85
N TYR A 15 -1.12 -0.23 5.12
CA TYR A 15 -0.82 -1.55 4.58
C TYR A 15 -0.83 -2.63 5.67
N ALA A 16 -0.18 -2.39 6.81
CA ALA A 16 -0.10 -3.34 7.90
C ALA A 16 -1.47 -3.68 8.49
N GLU A 17 -2.39 -2.72 8.57
CA GLU A 17 -3.76 -2.98 9.03
C GLU A 17 -4.51 -3.87 8.02
N LEU A 18 -4.54 -3.47 6.76
CA LEU A 18 -5.36 -4.11 5.73
C LEU A 18 -4.82 -5.49 5.31
N ALA A 19 -3.50 -5.69 5.37
CA ALA A 19 -2.86 -6.97 5.09
C ALA A 19 -3.22 -8.08 6.09
N THR A 20 -3.73 -7.72 7.28
CA THR A 20 -4.18 -8.71 8.27
C THR A 20 -5.62 -9.19 8.06
N ARG A 21 -6.38 -8.53 7.16
CA ARG A 21 -7.77 -8.87 6.87
C ARG A 21 -7.87 -10.06 5.94
N VAL A 22 -8.96 -10.82 6.06
CA VAL A 22 -9.19 -11.96 5.17
C VAL A 22 -9.54 -11.47 3.78
N ASN A 23 -8.80 -11.94 2.78
CA ASN A 23 -8.95 -11.54 1.39
C ASN A 23 -9.62 -12.64 0.56
N SER A 24 -10.91 -12.89 0.80
CA SER A 24 -11.67 -13.92 0.08
C SER A 24 -11.92 -13.58 -1.39
N GLU A 25 -11.86 -12.29 -1.75
CA GLU A 25 -12.18 -11.79 -3.10
C GLU A 25 -10.94 -11.59 -3.99
N GLY A 26 -9.73 -11.91 -3.48
CA GLY A 26 -8.48 -11.76 -4.25
C GLY A 26 -8.16 -10.31 -4.60
N LEU A 27 -8.53 -9.37 -3.73
CA LEU A 27 -8.25 -7.94 -3.89
C LEU A 27 -6.75 -7.66 -3.74
N VAL A 28 -6.31 -6.52 -4.27
CA VAL A 28 -4.95 -6.01 -4.11
C VAL A 28 -4.96 -4.72 -3.32
N LEU A 29 -3.92 -4.52 -2.50
CA LEU A 29 -3.70 -3.29 -1.75
C LEU A 29 -2.81 -2.35 -2.57
N LEU A 30 -3.41 -1.28 -3.07
CA LEU A 30 -2.72 -0.30 -3.89
C LEU A 30 -2.28 0.88 -3.02
N HIS A 31 -0.98 1.17 -2.98
CA HIS A 31 -0.45 2.37 -2.33
C HIS A 31 -0.91 3.65 -3.05
N ILE A 32 -1.51 4.57 -2.29
CA ILE A 32 -1.91 5.90 -2.78
C ILE A 32 -1.47 6.96 -1.76
N PRO A 33 -0.43 7.78 -2.04
CA PRO A 33 0.39 7.79 -3.26
C PRO A 33 1.26 6.53 -3.42
N GLY A 34 1.81 6.31 -4.62
CA GLY A 34 2.63 5.14 -4.91
C GLY A 34 3.84 5.01 -3.97
N ILE A 35 4.23 3.78 -3.63
CA ILE A 35 5.27 3.53 -2.62
C ILE A 35 6.61 4.14 -2.99
N SER A 36 7.00 4.12 -4.26
CA SER A 36 8.25 4.75 -4.73
C SER A 36 8.29 6.24 -4.42
N ALA A 37 7.17 6.96 -4.64
CA ALA A 37 7.08 8.38 -4.32
C ALA A 37 7.19 8.65 -2.82
N LEU A 38 6.60 7.79 -1.98
CA LEU A 38 6.71 7.87 -0.53
C LEU A 38 8.17 7.67 -0.06
N LEU A 39 8.85 6.65 -0.58
CA LEU A 39 10.24 6.36 -0.24
C LEU A 39 11.18 7.46 -0.70
N THR A 40 11.03 7.94 -1.94
CA THR A 40 11.83 9.07 -2.46
C THR A 40 11.61 10.33 -1.62
N ARG A 41 10.37 10.62 -1.22
CA ARG A 41 10.09 11.78 -0.38
C ARG A 41 10.71 11.62 1.01
N ALA A 42 10.66 10.43 1.59
CA ALA A 42 11.24 10.15 2.90
C ALA A 42 12.78 10.23 2.88
N GLU A 43 13.44 9.73 1.83
CA GLU A 43 14.90 9.91 1.63
C GLU A 43 15.27 11.39 1.51
N SER A 44 14.49 12.15 0.73
CA SER A 44 14.68 13.61 0.58
C SER A 44 14.53 14.35 1.92
N LEU A 45 13.55 13.97 2.75
CA LEU A 45 13.35 14.57 4.07
C LEU A 45 14.44 14.20 5.08
N LYS A 46 14.91 12.95 5.04
CA LYS A 46 15.99 12.46 5.89
C LYS A 46 17.35 13.03 5.49
N GLY A 47 17.52 13.40 4.22
CA GLY A 47 18.80 13.85 3.65
C GLY A 47 19.81 12.72 3.45
N SER A 48 19.38 11.46 3.53
CA SER A 48 20.21 10.27 3.34
C SER A 48 19.35 9.09 2.88
N ALA A 49 20.00 8.06 2.35
CA ALA A 49 19.32 6.83 1.94
C ALA A 49 18.58 6.17 3.13
N LEU A 50 17.43 5.57 2.83
CA LEU A 50 16.71 4.78 3.83
C LEU A 50 17.35 3.39 3.96
N THR A 51 17.48 2.94 5.20
CA THR A 51 17.79 1.55 5.53
C THR A 51 16.60 0.65 5.17
N GLY A 52 16.85 -0.66 5.00
CA GLY A 52 15.77 -1.61 4.74
C GLY A 52 14.68 -1.59 5.82
N ILE A 53 15.07 -1.42 7.09
CA ILE A 53 14.12 -1.33 8.22
C ILE A 53 13.23 -0.09 8.09
N GLU A 54 13.78 1.06 7.71
CA GLU A 54 13.00 2.28 7.52
C GLU A 54 12.06 2.18 6.31
N LYS A 55 12.53 1.58 5.20
CA LYS A 55 11.68 1.31 4.03
C LYS A 55 10.48 0.44 4.40
N ASN A 56 10.71 -0.62 5.19
CA ASN A 56 9.64 -1.50 5.65
C ASN A 56 8.65 -0.74 6.54
N ARG A 57 9.12 0.04 7.52
CA ARG A 57 8.23 0.85 8.38
C ARG A 57 7.38 1.84 7.59
N ILE A 58 7.96 2.49 6.57
CA ILE A 58 7.23 3.41 5.70
C ILE A 58 6.19 2.64 4.89
N THR A 59 6.55 1.48 4.35
CA THR A 59 5.62 0.62 3.58
C THR A 59 4.46 0.15 4.45
N ASP A 60 4.74 -0.35 5.65
CA ASP A 60 3.73 -0.86 6.58
C ASP A 60 2.74 0.22 7.03
N SER A 61 3.23 1.46 7.20
CA SER A 61 2.42 2.61 7.58
C SER A 61 1.81 3.36 6.40
N ALA A 62 2.16 3.01 5.16
CA ALA A 62 1.72 3.72 3.98
C ALA A 62 0.20 3.54 3.76
N PRO A 63 -0.50 4.60 3.33
CA PRO A 63 -1.90 4.51 2.97
C PRO A 63 -2.10 3.63 1.73
N VAL A 64 -3.03 2.68 1.85
CA VAL A 64 -3.47 1.80 0.75
C VAL A 64 -4.98 1.85 0.58
N VAL A 65 -5.42 1.46 -0.61
CA VAL A 65 -6.82 1.14 -0.92
C VAL A 65 -6.93 -0.29 -1.44
N ALA A 66 -7.93 -1.03 -0.96
CA ALA A 66 -8.27 -2.35 -1.48
C ALA A 66 -9.04 -2.22 -2.79
N THR A 67 -8.55 -2.84 -3.85
CA THR A 67 -9.11 -2.69 -5.18
C THR A 67 -9.03 -4.00 -5.98
N PRO A 68 -9.89 -4.22 -6.98
CA PRO A 68 -9.70 -5.31 -7.93
C PRO A 68 -8.38 -5.16 -8.69
N LYS A 69 -7.77 -6.30 -9.06
CA LYS A 69 -6.48 -6.34 -9.77
C LYS A 69 -6.47 -5.50 -11.04
N SER A 70 -7.55 -5.56 -11.84
CA SER A 70 -7.67 -4.78 -13.09
C SER A 70 -7.58 -3.27 -12.86
N VAL A 71 -8.16 -2.77 -11.76
CA VAL A 71 -8.10 -1.35 -11.39
C VAL A 71 -6.70 -0.96 -10.93
N ALA A 72 -6.01 -1.83 -10.17
CA ALA A 72 -4.62 -1.59 -9.80
C ALA A 72 -3.71 -1.55 -11.02
N GLU A 73 -3.84 -2.49 -11.95
CA GLU A 73 -3.09 -2.50 -13.21
C GLU A 73 -3.34 -1.24 -14.03
N ALA A 74 -4.60 -0.83 -14.21
CA ALA A 74 -4.95 0.41 -14.90
C ALA A 74 -4.33 1.63 -14.22
N THR A 75 -4.34 1.67 -12.89
CA THR A 75 -3.76 2.78 -12.11
C THR A 75 -2.23 2.83 -12.22
N ILE A 76 -1.56 1.67 -12.22
CA ILE A 76 -0.11 1.58 -12.38
C ILE A 76 0.31 2.09 -13.77
N ARG A 77 -0.40 1.67 -14.82
CA ARG A 77 -0.16 2.15 -16.20
C ARG A 77 -0.40 3.66 -16.31
N GLN A 78 -1.50 4.17 -15.75
CA GLN A 78 -1.81 5.60 -15.79
C GLN A 78 -0.75 6.46 -15.09
N ARG A 79 -0.14 5.95 -14.01
CA ARG A 79 0.93 6.65 -13.27
C ARG A 79 2.28 6.61 -13.99
N GLY A 80 2.42 5.86 -15.08
CA GLY A 80 3.66 5.77 -15.86
C GLY A 80 4.77 4.96 -15.19
N TYR A 81 4.43 4.00 -14.33
CA TYR A 81 5.39 3.09 -13.68
C TYR A 81 5.65 1.80 -14.49
N GLU A 82 5.51 1.85 -15.82
CA GLU A 82 5.86 0.73 -16.72
C GLU A 82 7.38 0.53 -16.85
#